data_AF-A0A8S4GCS0-F1
#
_entry.id   AF-A0A8S4GCS0-F1
#
_cell.length_a   1.000
_cell.length_b   1.000
_cell.length_c   1.000
_cell.angle_alpha   90.00
_cell.angle_beta   90.00
_cell.angle_gamma   90.00
#
_symmetry.space_group_name_H-M   'P 1'
#
loop_
_entity.id
_entity.type
_entity.pdbx_description
1 polymer ?
#
loop_
_entity_poly.entity_id
_entity_poly.type
_entity_poly.pdbx_seq_one_letter_code
_entity_poly.pdbx_strand_id
1 'polypeptide(L)'
;MESSSLHWGCCVLGKDSDEFIKCCHCSKVFHRDCIIDVVDDSESDGWSCPLCRSLKPRRGNNDETAISKKPQNAKQPSKRNPKRPARASPEPASAIPSPSNEDIRNIIRTEVRNLLPELTKSMTVVNTELRSIRDEIQSFKDSLDFMNRQYEDIIKEQKRNAEMMNTLKDNNLQLTKTVQELTVRLSDLEQKSRENNIEIQCVPENKSKNLTKTITTIAGVVGCTITEDDIVNCTRVAKVNPTTTRPRSIIVQLIKLDQA
;
A
#
# COMPACT_ATOMS: atom_id res chain seq x y z
N MET A 1 32.84 9.51 -1.93
CA MET A 1 31.54 10.16 -2.21
C MET A 1 30.66 9.87 -1.01
N GLU A 2 30.47 10.87 -0.14
CA GLU A 2 29.73 10.73 1.11
C GLU A 2 28.25 10.50 0.84
N SER A 3 27.74 9.34 1.27
CA SER A 3 26.31 9.05 1.32
C SER A 3 25.64 10.03 2.28
N SER A 4 25.01 11.07 1.73
CA SER A 4 24.21 12.02 2.50
C SER A 4 23.01 11.28 3.08
N SER A 5 23.00 11.04 4.39
CA SER A 5 21.91 10.39 5.11
C SER A 5 20.63 11.22 4.98
N LEU A 6 19.64 10.72 4.23
CA LEU A 6 18.32 11.33 4.13
C LEU A 6 17.63 11.29 5.50
N HIS A 7 17.18 12.44 6.00
CA HIS A 7 16.47 12.54 7.28
C HIS A 7 14.96 12.61 7.06
N TRP A 8 14.28 11.52 7.35
CA TRP A 8 12.84 11.33 7.14
C TRP A 8 11.98 12.04 8.19
N GLY A 9 10.86 12.63 7.75
CA GLY A 9 9.91 13.34 8.60
C GLY A 9 8.51 12.72 8.72
N CYS A 10 8.18 11.71 7.91
CA CYS A 10 6.87 11.04 7.88
C CYS A 10 6.82 9.74 8.70
N CYS A 11 7.73 8.81 8.45
CA CYS A 11 7.75 7.50 9.10
C CYS A 11 9.18 7.11 9.50
N VAL A 12 9.29 6.31 10.57
CA VAL A 12 10.57 5.84 11.12
C VAL A 12 11.04 4.56 10.41
N LEU A 13 10.14 3.86 9.73
CA LEU A 13 10.38 2.60 9.06
C LEU A 13 10.66 2.86 7.58
N GLY A 14 11.94 2.89 7.22
CA GLY A 14 12.45 3.14 5.88
C GLY A 14 11.87 2.20 4.83
N LYS A 15 10.80 2.63 4.18
CA LYS A 15 10.55 2.26 2.79
C LYS A 15 11.31 3.28 1.95
N ASP A 16 12.44 2.89 1.41
CA ASP A 16 13.11 3.68 0.38
C ASP A 16 12.25 3.60 -0.89
N SER A 17 11.22 4.44 -0.99
CA SER A 17 10.52 4.66 -2.25
C SER A 17 11.19 5.82 -2.98
N ASP A 18 11.43 5.64 -4.29
CA ASP A 18 12.10 6.64 -5.13
C ASP A 18 11.30 7.95 -5.27
N GLU A 19 10.02 7.95 -4.88
CA GLU A 19 9.14 9.11 -4.90
C GLU A 19 9.02 9.78 -3.52
N PHE A 20 9.79 10.84 -3.33
CA PHE A 20 9.75 11.66 -2.12
C PHE A 20 9.77 13.16 -2.43
N ILE A 21 9.26 13.96 -1.49
CA ILE A 21 9.29 15.43 -1.56
C ILE A 21 10.02 16.00 -0.35
N LYS A 22 10.77 17.08 -0.58
CA LYS A 22 11.56 17.77 0.44
C LYS A 22 10.86 19.05 0.88
N CYS A 23 10.72 19.24 2.19
CA CYS A 23 10.20 20.50 2.73
C CYS A 23 11.23 21.63 2.58
N CYS A 24 10.81 22.77 2.02
CA CYS A 24 11.66 23.95 1.82
C CYS A 24 12.12 24.63 3.13
N HIS A 25 11.48 24.35 4.27
CA HIS A 25 11.78 25.01 5.54
C HIS A 25 12.62 24.17 6.49
N CYS A 26 12.26 22.90 6.70
CA CYS A 26 12.99 22.02 7.64
C CYS A 26 13.95 21.07 6.94
N SER A 27 14.01 21.08 5.60
CA SER A 27 14.85 20.19 4.78
C SER A 27 14.63 18.69 5.00
N LYS A 28 13.59 18.30 5.76
CA LYS A 28 13.20 16.90 5.96
C LYS A 28 12.49 16.35 4.71
N VAL A 29 12.61 15.04 4.54
CA VAL A 29 12.07 14.29 3.39
C VAL A 29 10.81 13.53 3.81
N PHE A 30 9.82 13.51 2.92
CA PHE A 30 8.52 12.88 3.15
C PHE A 30 8.15 12.02 1.94
N HIS A 31 7.62 10.82 2.16
CA HIS A 31 7.01 10.00 1.11
C HIS A 31 5.76 10.70 0.58
N ARG A 32 5.53 10.65 -0.74
CA ARG A 32 4.29 11.19 -1.34
C ARG A 32 3.04 10.55 -0.73
N ASP A 33 3.07 9.23 -0.55
CA ASP A 33 1.97 8.47 0.07
C ASP A 33 1.69 8.84 1.53
N CYS A 34 2.66 9.43 2.23
CA CYS A 34 2.49 9.84 3.62
C CYS A 34 1.90 11.25 3.75
N ILE A 35 1.65 11.95 2.65
CA ILE A 35 1.11 13.31 2.63
C ILE A 35 -0.37 13.22 2.23
N ILE A 36 -1.24 13.79 3.06
CA ILE A 36 -2.71 13.78 2.84
C ILE A 36 -3.12 14.79 1.76
N ASP A 37 -2.29 15.80 1.50
CA ASP A 37 -2.54 16.82 0.47
C ASP A 37 -2.17 16.28 -0.92
N VAL A 38 -3.10 16.37 -1.88
CA VAL A 38 -2.86 16.08 -3.30
C VAL A 38 -1.89 17.13 -3.84
N VAL A 39 -0.60 16.84 -3.84
CA VAL A 39 0.41 17.71 -4.45
C VAL A 39 0.46 17.38 -5.93
N ASP A 40 -0.02 18.30 -6.76
CA ASP A 40 0.10 18.23 -8.22
C ASP A 40 1.59 18.37 -8.61
N ASP A 41 2.05 17.62 -9.62
CA ASP A 41 3.48 17.51 -9.98
C ASP A 41 4.11 18.82 -10.46
N SER A 42 3.28 19.84 -10.70
CA SER A 42 3.65 21.18 -11.15
C SER A 42 4.12 22.11 -10.01
N GLU A 43 3.99 21.74 -8.73
CA GLU A 43 4.29 22.60 -7.57
C GLU A 43 5.38 22.05 -6.62
N SER A 44 6.38 21.33 -7.15
CA SER A 44 7.47 20.77 -6.33
C SER A 44 8.43 21.83 -5.74
N ASP A 45 8.60 22.98 -6.43
CA ASP A 45 9.48 24.08 -6.01
C ASP A 45 8.78 25.06 -5.06
N GLY A 46 8.53 24.61 -3.83
CA GLY A 46 7.98 25.48 -2.78
C GLY A 46 7.24 24.78 -1.64
N TRP A 47 7.10 23.45 -1.73
CA TRP A 47 6.30 22.70 -0.77
C TRP A 47 6.81 22.79 0.67
N SER A 48 5.89 23.05 1.60
CA SER A 48 6.14 23.12 3.04
C SER A 48 5.32 22.07 3.78
N CYS A 49 5.96 21.26 4.63
CA CYS A 49 5.28 20.21 5.37
C CYS A 49 4.23 20.77 6.35
N PRO A 50 3.22 19.97 6.77
CA PRO A 50 2.15 20.41 7.66
C PRO A 50 2.63 21.06 8.96
N LEU A 51 3.75 20.58 9.51
CA LEU A 51 4.37 21.14 10.72
C LEU A 51 4.98 22.52 10.48
N CYS A 52 5.63 22.74 9.33
CA CYS A 52 6.18 24.05 8.98
C CYS A 52 5.10 25.03 8.51
N ARG A 53 4.01 24.52 7.92
CA ARG A 53 2.86 25.32 7.48
C ARG A 53 2.07 25.89 8.67
N SER A 54 1.88 25.10 9.73
CA SER A 54 1.16 25.53 10.93
C SER A 54 1.93 26.53 11.81
N LEU A 55 3.25 26.62 11.64
CA LEU A 55 4.12 27.56 12.36
C LEU A 55 4.14 28.97 11.76
N LYS A 56 3.58 29.18 10.56
CA LYS A 56 3.46 30.53 9.97
C LYS A 56 2.21 31.23 10.50
N PRO A 57 2.28 32.51 10.90
CA PRO A 57 1.08 33.31 11.16
C PRO A 57 0.23 33.33 9.90
N ARG A 58 -1.05 32.94 10.00
CA ARG A 58 -2.02 33.04 8.90
C ARG A 58 -2.11 34.52 8.48
N ARG A 59 -1.41 34.92 7.41
CA ARG A 59 -1.67 36.18 6.71
C ARG A 59 -2.89 35.95 5.82
N GLY A 60 -4.05 36.36 6.32
CA GLY A 60 -5.33 36.23 5.61
C GLY A 60 -6.47 36.20 6.60
N ASN A 61 -6.81 37.35 7.15
CA ASN A 61 -7.97 37.53 8.02
C ASN A 61 -9.17 37.91 7.14
N ASN A 62 -9.79 36.91 6.48
CA ASN A 62 -10.98 37.10 5.65
C ASN A 62 -12.19 36.32 6.21
N ASP A 63 -12.40 36.38 7.52
CA ASP A 63 -13.69 36.01 8.13
C ASP A 63 -14.54 37.28 8.26
N GLU A 64 -15.43 37.49 7.30
CA GLU A 64 -16.62 38.34 7.50
C GLU A 64 -17.61 37.60 8.40
N THR A 65 -17.33 37.57 9.71
CA THR A 65 -18.34 37.26 10.72
C THR A 65 -18.54 38.48 11.60
N ALA A 66 -19.67 39.17 11.37
CA ALA A 66 -20.06 40.38 12.08
C ALA A 66 -20.62 40.08 13.49
N ILE A 67 -19.80 39.55 14.41
CA ILE A 67 -20.19 39.46 15.84
C ILE A 67 -19.00 39.74 16.75
N SER A 68 -18.72 41.03 16.99
CA SER A 68 -18.19 41.49 18.28
C SER A 68 -18.15 43.02 18.34
N LYS A 69 -19.23 43.63 18.84
CA LYS A 69 -19.16 45.00 19.35
C LYS A 69 -18.38 44.95 20.67
N LYS A 70 -17.12 45.38 20.66
CA LYS A 70 -16.36 45.70 21.87
C LYS A 70 -17.11 46.77 22.67
N PRO A 71 -17.12 46.73 24.02
CA PRO A 71 -17.74 47.75 24.82
C PRO A 71 -16.87 49.01 24.78
N GLN A 72 -17.34 50.03 24.07
CA GLN A 72 -16.69 51.34 24.07
C GLN A 72 -17.31 52.20 25.17
N ASN A 73 -16.43 52.71 26.03
CA ASN A 73 -16.60 53.90 26.86
C ASN A 73 -17.72 53.87 27.91
N ALA A 74 -17.30 53.55 29.13
CA ALA A 74 -17.78 54.22 30.32
C ALA A 74 -17.56 55.75 30.19
N LYS A 75 -18.61 56.49 29.80
CA LYS A 75 -18.72 57.94 30.01
C LYS A 75 -20.15 58.32 30.40
N GLN A 76 -20.27 58.62 31.69
CA GLN A 76 -21.18 59.56 32.36
C GLN A 76 -22.67 59.21 32.55
N PRO A 77 -23.19 59.38 33.78
CA PRO A 77 -24.63 59.34 34.03
C PRO A 77 -25.27 60.62 33.50
N SER A 78 -26.27 60.47 32.63
CA SER A 78 -27.16 61.57 32.24
C SER A 78 -27.81 62.13 33.50
N LYS A 79 -27.51 63.40 33.82
CA LYS A 79 -28.14 64.15 34.91
C LYS A 79 -29.64 64.25 34.64
N ARG A 80 -30.45 63.69 35.54
CA ARG A 80 -31.91 63.89 35.59
C ARG A 80 -32.19 65.39 35.71
N ASN A 81 -32.87 65.95 34.72
CA ASN A 81 -33.48 67.27 34.85
C ASN A 81 -34.58 67.25 35.93
N PRO A 82 -34.75 68.33 36.70
CA PRO A 82 -35.80 68.41 37.71
C PRO A 82 -37.20 68.46 37.06
N LYS A 83 -38.14 67.77 37.72
CA LYS A 83 -39.59 67.79 37.47
C LYS A 83 -40.08 69.21 37.19
N ARG A 84 -40.64 69.43 35.99
CA ARG A 84 -41.60 70.52 35.76
C ARG A 84 -42.93 70.13 36.41
N PRO A 85 -43.64 71.04 37.10
CA PRO A 85 -45.00 70.77 37.57
C PRO A 85 -45.93 70.57 36.37
N ALA A 86 -46.75 69.53 36.44
CA ALA A 86 -47.78 69.26 35.45
C ALA A 86 -48.76 70.45 35.41
N ARG A 87 -48.87 71.09 34.25
CA ARG A 87 -49.99 71.99 33.95
C ARG A 87 -51.19 71.12 33.55
N ALA A 88 -52.28 71.33 34.27
CA ALA A 88 -53.67 71.05 33.94
C ALA A 88 -53.96 69.82 33.06
N SER A 89 -54.54 68.79 33.67
CA SER A 89 -55.28 67.73 32.99
C SER A 89 -56.29 68.31 32.01
N PRO A 90 -56.34 67.84 30.75
CA PRO A 90 -57.54 67.92 29.95
C PRO A 90 -58.60 66.96 30.52
N GLU A 91 -59.85 67.38 30.45
CA GLU A 91 -61.06 66.68 30.86
C GLU A 91 -61.18 65.28 30.23
N PRO A 92 -61.93 64.34 30.87
CA PRO A 92 -62.02 62.97 30.42
C PRO A 92 -62.78 62.88 29.10
N ALA A 93 -62.03 62.74 28.01
CA ALA A 93 -62.59 62.32 26.73
C ALA A 93 -63.04 60.86 26.85
N SER A 94 -64.36 60.67 26.75
CA SER A 94 -65.11 59.50 26.29
C SER A 94 -64.57 58.10 26.60
N ALA A 95 -65.39 57.34 27.33
CA ALA A 95 -65.22 55.92 27.61
C ALA A 95 -64.84 55.11 26.36
N ILE A 96 -63.60 54.63 26.33
CA ILE A 96 -63.22 53.50 25.49
C ILE A 96 -63.81 52.25 26.17
N PRO A 97 -64.58 51.40 25.49
CA PRO A 97 -65.05 50.16 26.09
C PRO A 97 -63.82 49.28 26.35
N SER A 98 -63.51 49.02 27.62
CA SER A 98 -62.60 47.94 27.98
C SER A 98 -63.23 46.62 27.50
N PRO A 99 -62.51 45.77 26.75
CA PRO A 99 -63.07 44.52 26.26
C PRO A 99 -63.58 43.68 27.44
N SER A 100 -64.78 43.14 27.32
CA SER A 100 -65.38 42.34 28.39
C SER A 100 -64.58 41.04 28.58
N ASN A 101 -64.61 40.46 29.78
CA ASN A 101 -63.98 39.16 30.02
C ASN A 101 -64.49 38.05 29.07
N GLU A 102 -65.70 38.22 28.52
CA GLU A 102 -66.28 37.32 27.53
C GLU A 102 -65.61 37.49 26.16
N ASP A 103 -65.24 38.72 25.77
CA ASP A 103 -64.50 39.01 24.53
C ASP A 103 -63.10 38.39 24.59
N ILE A 104 -62.40 38.53 25.72
CA ILE A 104 -61.08 37.92 25.94
C ILE A 104 -61.19 36.38 25.89
N ARG A 105 -62.22 35.80 26.52
CA ARG A 105 -62.47 34.36 26.50
C ARG A 105 -62.80 33.85 25.09
N ASN A 106 -63.51 34.64 24.29
CA ASN A 106 -63.85 34.31 22.91
C ASN A 106 -62.63 34.43 21.97
N ILE A 107 -61.77 35.42 22.17
CA ILE A 107 -60.49 35.53 21.44
C ILE A 107 -59.60 34.33 21.76
N ILE A 108 -59.41 33.99 23.04
CA ILE A 108 -58.60 32.82 23.45
C ILE A 108 -59.17 31.51 22.88
N ARG A 109 -60.49 31.31 22.94
CA ARG A 109 -61.12 30.11 22.33
C ARG A 109 -60.90 30.05 20.83
N THR A 110 -60.96 31.18 20.14
CA THR A 110 -60.81 31.25 18.68
C THR A 110 -59.37 30.96 18.30
N GLU A 111 -58.39 31.58 18.99
CA GLU A 111 -56.97 31.31 18.77
C GLU A 111 -56.59 29.86 19.11
N VAL A 112 -57.06 29.31 20.23
CA VAL A 112 -56.82 27.90 20.58
C VAL A 112 -57.46 26.95 19.55
N ARG A 113 -58.66 27.27 19.05
CA ARG A 113 -59.32 26.48 18.01
C ARG A 113 -58.58 26.55 16.67
N ASN A 114 -57.89 27.66 16.38
CA ASN A 114 -57.10 27.82 15.17
C ASN A 114 -55.71 27.15 15.29
N LEU A 115 -55.09 27.19 16.47
CA LEU A 115 -53.74 26.65 16.72
C LEU A 115 -53.72 25.13 16.95
N LEU A 116 -54.76 24.54 17.55
CA LEU A 116 -54.82 23.09 17.80
C LEU A 116 -54.76 22.24 16.51
N PRO A 117 -55.48 22.58 15.42
CA PRO A 117 -55.36 21.89 14.14
C PRO A 117 -53.95 22.01 13.54
N GLU A 118 -53.32 23.18 13.63
CA GLU A 118 -51.95 23.39 13.14
C GLU A 118 -50.93 22.57 13.93
N LEU A 119 -51.05 22.54 15.26
CA LEU A 119 -50.20 21.73 16.13
C LEU A 119 -50.40 20.23 15.88
N THR A 120 -51.64 19.80 15.67
CA THR A 120 -51.95 18.41 15.34
C THR A 120 -51.35 18.04 13.98
N LYS A 121 -51.45 18.94 12.99
CA LYS A 121 -50.83 18.77 11.68
C LYS A 121 -49.30 18.71 11.78
N SER A 122 -48.65 19.61 12.51
CA SER A 122 -47.20 19.57 12.70
C SER A 122 -46.77 18.29 13.42
N MET A 123 -47.53 17.85 14.42
CA MET A 123 -47.27 16.59 15.13
C MET A 123 -47.44 15.37 14.22
N THR A 124 -48.40 15.38 13.30
CA THR A 124 -48.53 14.29 12.30
C THR A 124 -47.33 14.24 11.37
N VAL A 125 -46.84 15.39 10.88
CA VAL A 125 -45.65 15.46 10.02
C VAL A 125 -44.41 14.99 10.77
N VAL A 126 -44.19 15.43 12.01
CA VAL A 126 -43.07 14.95 12.83
C VAL A 126 -43.14 13.43 13.02
N ASN A 127 -44.32 12.87 13.28
CA ASN A 127 -44.48 11.42 13.41
C ASN A 127 -44.26 10.65 12.11
N THR A 128 -44.57 11.23 10.94
CA THR A 128 -44.27 10.59 9.66
C THR A 128 -42.77 10.61 9.36
N GLU A 129 -42.10 11.74 9.58
CA GLU A 129 -40.65 11.84 9.41
C GLU A 129 -39.90 10.90 10.37
N LEU A 130 -40.33 10.82 11.63
CA LEU A 130 -39.75 9.88 12.61
C LEU A 130 -39.94 8.41 12.22
N ARG A 131 -41.03 8.07 11.51
CA ARG A 131 -41.21 6.72 10.95
C ARG A 131 -40.25 6.49 9.79
N SER A 132 -40.13 7.45 8.87
CA SER A 132 -39.19 7.36 7.74
C SER A 132 -37.75 7.15 8.24
N ILE A 133 -37.32 7.94 9.22
CA ILE A 133 -35.99 7.83 9.83
C ILE A 133 -35.81 6.44 10.49
N ARG A 134 -36.83 5.92 11.17
CA ARG A 134 -36.76 4.56 11.76
C ARG A 134 -36.57 3.49 10.68
N ASP A 135 -37.27 3.61 9.55
CA ASP A 135 -37.17 2.65 8.45
C ASP A 135 -35.80 2.74 7.76
N GLU A 136 -35.25 3.95 7.59
CA GLU A 136 -33.88 4.17 7.11
C GLU A 136 -32.84 3.56 8.06
N ILE A 137 -32.98 3.76 9.37
CA ILE A 137 -32.09 3.16 10.39
C ILE A 137 -32.16 1.62 10.32
N GLN A 138 -33.35 1.06 10.12
CA GLN A 138 -33.50 -0.39 10.01
C GLN A 138 -32.83 -0.92 8.74
N SER A 139 -33.04 -0.27 7.58
CA SER A 139 -32.36 -0.68 6.34
C SER A 139 -30.85 -0.51 6.40
N PHE A 140 -30.36 0.53 7.10
CA PHE A 140 -28.94 0.72 7.36
C PHE A 140 -28.36 -0.38 8.25
N LYS A 141 -29.08 -0.78 9.30
CA LYS A 141 -28.69 -1.90 10.17
C LYS A 141 -28.59 -3.19 9.38
N ASP A 142 -29.57 -3.49 8.54
CA ASP A 142 -29.57 -4.71 7.70
C ASP A 142 -28.39 -4.71 6.72
N SER A 143 -28.08 -3.53 6.16
CA SER A 143 -26.90 -3.34 5.28
C SER A 143 -25.59 -3.55 6.03
N LEU A 144 -25.48 -3.05 7.26
CA LEU A 144 -24.31 -3.20 8.11
C LEU A 144 -24.12 -4.66 8.52
N ASP A 145 -25.19 -5.35 8.89
CA ASP A 145 -25.16 -6.79 9.22
C ASP A 145 -24.74 -7.63 8.00
N PHE A 146 -25.19 -7.27 6.80
CA PHE A 146 -24.73 -7.90 5.56
C PHE A 146 -23.24 -7.64 5.30
N MET A 147 -22.79 -6.38 5.42
CA MET A 147 -21.38 -6.03 5.23
C MET A 147 -20.48 -6.73 6.24
N ASN A 148 -20.89 -6.83 7.50
CA ASN A 148 -20.13 -7.54 8.52
C ASN A 148 -19.96 -9.03 8.17
N ARG A 149 -21.00 -9.69 7.66
CA ARG A 149 -20.89 -11.10 7.21
C ARG A 149 -19.90 -11.24 6.06
N GLN A 150 -20.00 -10.38 5.05
CA GLN A 150 -19.06 -10.39 3.92
C GLN A 150 -17.62 -10.12 4.38
N TYR A 151 -17.44 -9.22 5.36
CA TYR A 151 -16.14 -8.90 5.93
C TYR A 151 -15.53 -10.09 6.68
N GLU A 152 -16.32 -10.80 7.48
CA GLU A 152 -15.88 -12.04 8.15
C GLU A 152 -15.47 -13.13 7.14
N ASP A 153 -16.23 -13.29 6.05
CA ASP A 153 -15.90 -14.24 4.99
C ASP A 153 -14.58 -13.88 4.30
N ILE A 154 -14.34 -12.60 4.02
CA ILE A 154 -13.07 -12.10 3.45
C ILE A 154 -11.91 -12.37 4.40
N ILE A 155 -12.05 -12.09 5.70
CA ILE A 155 -11.00 -12.37 6.70
C ILE A 155 -10.67 -13.87 6.70
N LYS A 156 -11.69 -14.72 6.69
CA LYS A 156 -11.53 -16.17 6.70
C LYS A 156 -10.80 -16.65 5.45
N GLU A 157 -11.17 -16.14 4.28
CA GLU A 157 -10.51 -16.50 3.03
C GLU A 157 -9.07 -15.98 2.99
N GLN A 158 -8.82 -14.75 3.44
CA GLN A 158 -7.48 -14.17 3.54
C GLN A 158 -6.57 -15.03 4.43
N LYS A 159 -7.08 -15.48 5.59
CA LYS A 159 -6.33 -16.36 6.49
C LYS A 159 -6.00 -17.70 5.81
N ARG A 160 -6.99 -18.33 5.16
CA ARG A 160 -6.78 -19.57 4.41
C ARG A 160 -5.74 -19.40 3.30
N ASN A 161 -5.81 -18.29 2.57
CA ASN A 161 -4.87 -17.98 1.49
C ASN A 161 -3.45 -17.74 2.03
N ALA A 162 -3.31 -17.08 3.18
CA ALA A 162 -2.02 -16.88 3.84
C ALA A 162 -1.40 -18.21 4.31
N GLU A 163 -2.19 -19.08 4.94
CA GLU A 163 -1.74 -20.43 5.34
C GLU A 163 -1.30 -21.27 4.13
N MET A 164 -2.11 -21.26 3.07
CA MET A 164 -1.79 -21.93 1.82
C MET A 164 -0.51 -21.37 1.19
N MET A 165 -0.35 -20.05 1.13
CA MET A 165 0.84 -19.41 0.58
C MET A 165 2.11 -19.80 1.36
N ASN A 166 2.04 -19.87 2.69
CA ASN A 166 3.17 -20.31 3.51
C ASN A 166 3.51 -21.77 3.22
N THR A 167 2.50 -22.64 3.13
CA THR A 167 2.69 -24.06 2.80
C THR A 167 3.32 -24.24 1.42
N LEU A 168 2.87 -23.47 0.42
CA LEU A 168 3.48 -23.50 -0.92
C LEU A 168 4.93 -23.02 -0.91
N LYS A 169 5.26 -21.97 -0.14
CA LYS A 169 6.64 -21.48 -0.01
C LYS A 169 7.54 -22.54 0.62
N ASP A 170 7.09 -23.20 1.68
CA ASP A 170 7.85 -24.24 2.35
C ASP A 170 8.09 -25.45 1.43
N ASN A 171 7.04 -25.89 0.73
CA ASN A 171 7.14 -26.97 -0.25
C ASN A 171 8.09 -26.60 -1.40
N ASN A 172 8.02 -25.36 -1.90
CA ASN A 172 8.91 -24.90 -2.96
C ASN A 172 10.37 -24.91 -2.50
N LEU A 173 10.65 -24.43 -1.29
CA LEU A 173 11.99 -24.45 -0.70
C LEU A 173 12.52 -25.88 -0.56
N GLN A 174 11.68 -26.82 -0.09
CA GLN A 174 12.06 -28.22 0.02
C GLN A 174 12.34 -28.86 -1.34
N LEU A 175 11.50 -28.58 -2.34
CA LEU A 175 11.69 -29.06 -3.70
C LEU A 175 12.99 -28.52 -4.31
N THR A 176 13.25 -27.22 -4.19
CA THR A 176 14.50 -26.60 -4.68
C THR A 176 15.72 -27.23 -4.02
N LYS A 177 15.68 -27.46 -2.71
CA LYS A 177 16.77 -28.14 -1.99
C LYS A 177 17.00 -29.57 -2.50
N THR A 178 15.91 -30.32 -2.72
CA THR A 178 15.97 -31.69 -3.21
C THR A 178 16.54 -31.73 -4.63
N VAL A 179 16.11 -30.82 -5.50
CA VAL A 179 16.65 -30.68 -6.86
C VAL A 179 18.14 -30.38 -6.81
N GLN A 180 18.58 -29.44 -5.96
CA GLN A 180 19.99 -29.10 -5.82
C GLN A 180 20.82 -30.32 -5.36
N GLU A 181 20.35 -31.05 -4.35
CA GLU A 181 21.02 -32.26 -3.85
C GLU A 181 21.12 -33.34 -4.92
N LEU A 182 20.03 -33.58 -5.66
CA LEU A 182 20.01 -34.54 -6.76
C LEU A 182 20.93 -34.11 -7.91
N THR A 183 21.01 -32.82 -8.23
CA THR A 183 21.94 -32.29 -9.24
C THR A 183 23.39 -32.54 -8.85
N VAL A 184 23.77 -32.28 -7.59
CA VAL A 184 25.12 -32.56 -7.10
C VAL A 184 25.42 -34.05 -7.19
N ARG A 185 24.51 -34.90 -6.70
CA ARG A 185 24.69 -36.35 -6.75
C ARG A 185 24.79 -36.88 -8.18
N LEU A 186 24.02 -36.33 -9.11
CA LEU A 186 24.09 -36.69 -10.52
C LEU A 186 25.43 -36.29 -11.12
N SER A 187 25.91 -35.07 -10.84
CA SER A 187 27.22 -34.60 -11.28
C SER A 187 28.34 -35.51 -10.77
N ASP A 188 28.29 -35.92 -9.50
CA ASP A 188 29.27 -36.83 -8.92
C ASP A 188 29.25 -38.20 -9.61
N LEU A 189 28.06 -38.73 -9.92
CA LEU A 189 27.92 -40.01 -10.63
C LEU A 189 28.43 -39.91 -12.07
N GLU A 190 28.15 -38.82 -12.77
CA GLU A 190 28.65 -38.58 -14.12
C GLU A 190 30.18 -38.43 -14.15
N GLN A 191 30.75 -37.73 -13.16
CA GLN A 191 32.19 -37.58 -13.02
C GLN A 191 32.85 -38.92 -12.71
N LYS A 192 32.30 -39.71 -11.77
CA LYS A 192 32.78 -41.06 -11.47
C LYS A 192 32.70 -41.98 -12.67
N SER A 193 31.61 -41.93 -13.44
CA SER A 193 31.46 -42.73 -14.67
C SER A 193 32.51 -42.40 -15.73
N ARG A 194 33.15 -41.24 -15.66
CA ARG A 194 34.15 -40.75 -16.63
C ARG A 194 35.55 -40.64 -16.03
N GLU A 195 35.75 -41.11 -14.80
CA GLU A 195 37.01 -40.93 -14.06
C GLU A 195 38.22 -41.57 -14.77
N ASN A 196 37.99 -42.65 -15.52
CA ASN A 196 39.01 -43.36 -16.30
C ASN A 196 38.96 -43.04 -17.79
N ASN A 197 38.20 -42.00 -18.18
CA ASN A 197 38.11 -41.59 -19.57
C ASN A 197 39.09 -40.46 -19.84
N ILE A 198 39.94 -40.65 -20.85
CA ILE A 198 40.86 -39.64 -21.35
C ILE A 198 40.33 -39.12 -22.68
N GLU A 199 40.15 -37.80 -22.79
CA GLU A 199 39.82 -37.14 -24.04
C GLU A 199 41.09 -36.62 -24.74
N ILE A 200 41.31 -37.08 -25.97
CA ILE A 200 42.42 -36.66 -26.80
C ILE A 200 41.87 -35.94 -28.02
N GLN A 201 42.24 -34.67 -28.14
CA GLN A 201 41.73 -33.79 -29.17
C GLN A 201 42.76 -33.52 -30.26
N CYS A 202 42.32 -32.98 -31.40
CA CYS A 202 43.18 -32.57 -32.52
C CYS A 202 43.98 -33.71 -33.21
N VAL A 203 43.59 -34.98 -33.04
CA VAL A 203 44.22 -36.09 -33.77
C VAL A 203 43.67 -36.13 -35.20
N PRO A 204 44.51 -36.05 -36.26
CA PRO A 204 44.04 -36.10 -37.65
C PRO A 204 43.22 -37.37 -37.96
N GLU A 205 42.19 -37.23 -38.78
CA GLU A 205 41.28 -38.33 -39.15
C GLU A 205 41.74 -39.03 -40.43
N ASN A 206 42.20 -40.27 -40.31
CA ASN A 206 42.54 -41.13 -41.45
C ASN A 206 41.69 -42.40 -41.41
N LYS A 207 41.04 -42.75 -42.54
CA LYS A 207 40.12 -43.90 -42.63
C LYS A 207 40.77 -45.27 -42.34
N SER A 208 42.09 -45.38 -42.48
CA SER A 208 42.83 -46.64 -42.33
C SER A 208 43.63 -46.74 -41.01
N LYS A 209 43.53 -45.76 -40.11
CA LYS A 209 44.30 -45.76 -38.86
C LYS A 209 43.56 -46.47 -37.74
N ASN A 210 44.24 -47.41 -37.10
CA ASN A 210 43.79 -48.00 -35.84
C ASN A 210 44.00 -46.97 -34.70
N LEU A 211 42.93 -46.69 -33.95
CA LEU A 211 42.97 -45.70 -32.87
C LEU A 211 43.84 -46.17 -31.71
N THR A 212 43.70 -47.43 -31.27
CA THR A 212 44.48 -48.03 -30.18
C THR A 212 45.99 -47.89 -30.42
N LYS A 213 46.49 -48.24 -31.61
CA LYS A 213 47.90 -48.05 -31.98
C LYS A 213 48.35 -46.60 -31.93
N THR A 214 47.47 -45.68 -32.32
CA THR A 214 47.73 -44.24 -32.25
C THR A 214 47.88 -43.81 -30.80
N ILE A 215 47.02 -44.30 -29.90
CA ILE A 215 47.09 -44.03 -28.46
C ILE A 215 48.38 -44.59 -27.85
N THR A 216 48.75 -45.84 -28.14
CA THR A 216 50.01 -46.45 -27.66
C THR A 216 51.23 -45.65 -28.11
N THR A 217 51.22 -45.15 -29.36
CA THR A 217 52.31 -44.29 -29.87
C THR A 217 52.37 -42.96 -29.11
N ILE A 218 51.22 -42.31 -28.89
CA ILE A 218 51.15 -41.06 -28.10
C ILE A 218 51.64 -41.30 -26.67
N ALA A 219 51.21 -42.39 -26.03
CA ALA A 219 51.62 -42.75 -24.68
C ALA A 219 53.15 -42.92 -24.60
N GLY A 220 53.75 -43.64 -25.55
CA GLY A 220 55.20 -43.82 -25.59
C GLY A 220 55.99 -42.52 -25.75
N VAL A 221 55.46 -41.55 -26.52
CA VAL A 221 56.08 -40.21 -26.65
C VAL A 221 56.00 -39.42 -25.34
N VAL A 222 54.93 -39.57 -24.57
CA VAL A 222 54.72 -38.88 -23.28
C VAL A 222 55.47 -39.59 -22.13
N GLY A 223 56.06 -40.76 -22.37
CA GLY A 223 56.76 -41.56 -21.36
C GLY A 223 55.84 -42.46 -20.53
N CYS A 224 54.63 -42.74 -21.02
CA CYS A 224 53.69 -43.66 -20.40
C CYS A 224 53.65 -44.99 -21.15
N THR A 225 53.67 -46.10 -20.42
CA THR A 225 53.52 -47.44 -20.98
C THR A 225 52.05 -47.85 -20.90
N ILE A 226 51.31 -47.69 -22.00
CA ILE A 226 49.92 -48.16 -22.14
C ILE A 226 49.90 -49.30 -23.16
N THR A 227 49.41 -50.46 -22.75
CA THR A 227 49.23 -51.63 -23.62
C THR A 227 47.80 -51.69 -24.16
N GLU A 228 47.54 -52.56 -25.14
CA GLU A 228 46.18 -52.72 -25.69
C GLU A 228 45.21 -53.29 -24.64
N ASP A 229 45.70 -54.08 -23.68
CA ASP A 229 44.92 -54.68 -22.59
C ASP A 229 44.45 -53.64 -21.55
N ASP A 230 45.15 -52.50 -21.46
CA ASP A 230 44.78 -51.40 -20.56
C ASP A 230 43.59 -50.58 -21.09
N ILE A 231 43.21 -50.76 -22.37
CA ILE A 231 42.19 -49.98 -23.06
C ILE A 231 40.89 -50.78 -23.18
N VAL A 232 39.88 -50.39 -22.41
CA VAL A 232 38.54 -50.99 -22.46
C VAL A 232 37.81 -50.56 -23.74
N ASN A 233 37.87 -49.27 -24.05
CA ASN A 233 37.17 -48.72 -25.21
C ASN A 233 37.95 -47.53 -25.77
N CYS A 234 38.02 -47.41 -27.09
CA CYS A 234 38.68 -46.30 -27.76
C CYS A 234 37.88 -45.90 -29.00
N THR A 235 37.15 -44.79 -28.91
CA THR A 235 36.25 -44.34 -29.98
C THR A 235 36.35 -42.85 -30.22
N ARG A 236 36.00 -42.44 -31.44
CA ARG A 236 35.82 -41.02 -31.76
C ARG A 236 34.42 -40.58 -31.36
N VAL A 237 34.31 -39.44 -30.69
CA VAL A 237 33.02 -38.85 -30.31
C VAL A 237 32.51 -37.97 -31.44
N ALA A 238 31.19 -37.94 -31.61
CA ALA A 238 30.53 -37.03 -32.54
C ALA A 238 30.87 -35.57 -32.20
N LYS A 239 30.96 -34.73 -33.23
CA LYS A 239 31.15 -33.29 -33.02
C LYS A 239 29.84 -32.71 -32.48
N VAL A 240 29.94 -31.85 -31.45
CA VAL A 240 28.80 -31.04 -31.01
C VAL A 240 28.35 -30.12 -32.15
N ASN A 241 29.30 -29.50 -32.85
CA ASN A 241 29.04 -28.72 -34.05
C ASN A 241 29.63 -29.43 -35.29
N PRO A 242 28.78 -29.99 -36.18
CA PRO A 242 29.22 -30.76 -37.34
C PRO A 242 29.91 -29.92 -38.41
N THR A 243 29.73 -28.60 -38.43
CA THR A 243 30.32 -27.71 -39.44
C THR A 243 31.79 -27.38 -39.17
N THR A 244 32.31 -27.74 -38.00
CA THR A 244 33.69 -27.42 -37.62
C THR A 244 34.70 -28.25 -38.42
N THR A 245 35.78 -27.62 -38.86
CA THR A 245 36.90 -28.29 -39.53
C THR A 245 37.79 -29.09 -38.56
N ARG A 246 37.62 -28.88 -37.25
CA ARG A 246 38.38 -29.57 -36.20
C ARG A 246 38.11 -31.09 -36.25
N PRO A 247 39.14 -31.96 -36.18
CA PRO A 247 38.95 -33.39 -36.07
C PRO A 247 38.13 -33.79 -34.83
N ARG A 248 37.36 -34.87 -34.92
CA ARG A 248 36.61 -35.46 -33.78
C ARG A 248 37.55 -35.83 -32.64
N SER A 249 37.14 -35.57 -31.39
CA SER A 249 37.90 -36.03 -30.23
C SER A 249 37.88 -37.56 -30.13
N ILE A 250 38.94 -38.15 -29.59
CA ILE A 250 39.01 -39.56 -29.22
C ILE A 250 38.74 -39.64 -27.71
N ILE A 251 37.84 -40.51 -27.29
CA ILE A 251 37.68 -40.90 -25.89
C ILE A 251 38.28 -42.29 -25.72
N VAL A 252 39.22 -42.39 -24.79
CA VAL A 252 39.86 -43.65 -24.38
C VAL A 252 39.39 -43.95 -22.96
N GLN A 253 38.71 -45.07 -22.77
CA GLN A 253 38.35 -45.59 -21.47
C GLN A 253 39.40 -46.61 -21.04
N LEU A 254 40.10 -46.32 -19.95
CA LEU A 254 41.11 -47.21 -19.39
C LEU A 254 40.48 -48.18 -18.38
N ILE A 255 41.13 -49.32 -18.20
CA ILE A 255 40.79 -50.23 -17.10
C ILE A 255 40.98 -49.49 -15.77
N LYS A 256 40.05 -49.70 -14.86
CA LYS A 256 40.21 -49.22 -13.50
C LYS A 256 41.19 -50.16 -12.81
N LEU A 257 42.28 -49.62 -12.27
CA LEU A 257 43.09 -50.38 -11.32
C LEU A 257 42.22 -50.53 -10.07
N ASP A 258 41.66 -51.71 -9.86
CA ASP A 258 41.00 -52.02 -8.60
C ASP A 258 42.03 -51.80 -7.49
N GLN A 259 41.73 -50.87 -6.58
CA GLN A 259 42.53 -50.66 -5.39
C GLN A 259 42.47 -51.96 -4.57
N ALA A 260 43.57 -52.71 -4.59
CA ALA A 260 43.81 -53.80 -3.65
C ALA A 260 43.93 -53.24 -2.22
#